data_AF-A0A8J7VMQ9-F1
#
_entry.id   AF-A0A8J7VMQ9-F1
#
_cell.length_a   1.000
_cell.length_b   1.000
_cell.length_c   1.000
_cell.angle_alpha   90.00
_cell.angle_beta   90.00
_cell.angle_gamma   90.00
#
_symmetry.space_group_name_H-M   'P 1'
#
loop_
_entity.id
_entity.type
_entity.pdbx_description
1 polymer ?
#
loop_
_entity_poly.entity_id
_entity_poly.type
_entity_poly.pdbx_seq_one_letter_code
_entity_poly.pdbx_strand_id
1 'polypeptide(L)' 'CDGGEGALGHPRVWLTIPQDTGFVECGYCDKRYEIDRAHAQDDH' A
#
# COMPACT_ATOMS: atom_id res chain seq x y z
N CYS A 1 1.19 5.15 -0.20
CA CYS A 1 2.56 5.11 0.32
C CYS A 1 3.16 6.51 0.22
N ASP A 2 3.59 7.08 1.34
CA ASP A 2 4.21 8.41 1.47
C ASP A 2 5.73 8.34 1.66
N GLY A 3 6.33 7.15 1.58
CA GLY A 3 7.78 6.98 1.53
C GLY A 3 8.53 7.13 2.86
N GLY A 4 7.84 7.42 3.96
CA GLY A 4 8.47 7.69 5.26
C GLY A 4 9.17 9.06 5.24
N GLU A 5 8.62 10.03 5.97
CA GLU A 5 9.04 11.42 5.92
C GLU A 5 10.57 11.58 6.19
N GLY A 6 11.33 11.92 5.14
CA GLY A 6 12.78 12.05 5.22
C GLY A 6 13.45 12.16 3.85
N ALA A 7 14.74 12.54 3.83
CA ALA A 7 15.51 12.77 2.60
C ALA A 7 15.71 11.51 1.72
N LEU A 8 15.47 10.31 2.28
CA LEU A 8 15.57 9.02 1.59
C LEU A 8 14.20 8.43 1.22
N GLY A 9 13.10 9.14 1.50
CA GLY A 9 11.76 8.74 1.09
C GLY A 9 11.49 9.06 -0.39
N HIS A 10 10.25 8.80 -0.83
CA HIS A 10 9.77 9.14 -2.17
C HIS A 10 8.50 10.00 -2.08
N PRO A 11 8.12 10.72 -3.17
CA PRO A 11 6.87 11.48 -3.19
C PRO A 11 5.66 10.59 -2.89
N ARG A 12 4.60 11.17 -2.34
CA ARG A 12 3.35 10.44 -2.09
C ARG A 12 2.83 9.78 -3.36
N VAL A 13 2.56 8.48 -3.28
CA VAL A 13 1.93 7.69 -4.33
C VAL A 13 0.74 6.90 -3.81
N TRP A 14 -0.19 6.61 -4.72
CA TRP A 14 -1.33 5.75 -4.49
C TRP A 14 -1.05 4.39 -5.12
N LEU A 15 -1.41 3.32 -4.40
CA LEU A 15 -1.20 1.93 -4.84
C LEU A 15 -2.55 1.23 -4.77
N THR A 16 -2.86 0.42 -5.77
CA THR A 16 -4.05 -0.43 -5.78
C THR A 16 -3.67 -1.82 -5.29
N ILE A 17 -4.36 -2.33 -4.28
CA ILE A 17 -4.22 -3.72 -3.85
C ILE A 17 -5.12 -4.58 -4.75
N PRO A 18 -4.58 -5.51 -5.55
CA PRO A 18 -5.40 -6.42 -6.36
C PRO A 18 -6.27 -7.31 -5.47
N GLN A 19 -7.53 -7.52 -5.86
CA GLN A 19 -8.47 -8.35 -5.10
C GLN A 19 -8.10 -9.84 -5.11
N ASP A 20 -7.31 -10.27 -6.08
CA ASP A 20 -6.82 -11.63 -6.25
C ASP A 20 -5.60 -11.91 -5.36
N THR A 21 -4.60 -11.03 -5.32
CA THR A 21 -3.40 -11.22 -4.48
C THR A 21 -3.58 -10.72 -3.04
N GLY A 22 -4.35 -9.66 -2.81
CA GLY A 22 -4.55 -9.06 -1.48
C GLY A 22 -3.36 -8.24 -0.95
N PHE A 23 -2.30 -8.06 -1.74
CA PHE A 23 -1.18 -7.19 -1.36
C PHE A 23 -0.60 -6.44 -2.56
N VAL A 24 0.09 -5.34 -2.26
CA VAL A 24 0.86 -4.55 -3.23
C VAL A 24 2.16 -4.09 -2.59
N GLU A 25 3.23 -4.03 -3.39
CA GLU A 25 4.54 -3.55 -2.97
C GLU A 25 4.80 -2.15 -3.55
N CYS A 26 5.40 -1.28 -2.74
CA CYS A 26 5.81 0.04 -3.21
C CYS A 26 7.17 -0.05 -3.91
N GLY A 27 7.23 0.16 -5.21
CA GLY A 27 8.47 0.07 -6.00
C GLY A 27 9.55 1.13 -5.72
N TYR A 28 9.43 1.92 -4.65
CA TYR A 28 10.42 2.91 -4.23
C TYR A 28 11.08 2.58 -2.89
N CYS A 29 10.29 2.12 -1.92
CA CYS A 29 10.76 1.86 -0.55
C CYS A 29 10.58 0.39 -0.13
N ASP A 30 10.18 -0.48 -1.06
CA ASP A 30 9.97 -1.92 -0.89
C ASP A 30 9.02 -2.30 0.25
N LYS A 31 8.20 -1.36 0.71
CA LYS A 31 7.16 -1.61 1.71
C LYS A 31 6.02 -2.38 1.04
N ARG A 32 5.66 -3.52 1.64
CA ARG A 32 4.47 -4.29 1.29
C ARG A 32 3.27 -3.83 2.11
N TYR A 33 2.17 -3.60 1.42
CA TYR A 33 0.86 -3.28 2.00
C TYR A 33 -0.08 -4.45 1.72
N GLU A 34 -0.74 -4.95 2.75
CA GLU A 34 -1.66 -6.08 2.67
C GLU A 34 -3.02 -5.68 3.25
N ILE A 35 -4.09 -6.13 2.59
CA ILE A 35 -5.45 -5.87 3.06
C ILE A 35 -5.87 -6.95 4.05
N ASP A 36 -6.25 -6.53 5.26
CA ASP A 36 -6.89 -7.44 6.21
C ASP A 36 -8.37 -7.59 5.84
N ARG A 37 -8.69 -8.65 5.09
CA ARG A 37 -10.06 -8.91 4.61
C ARG A 37 -11.06 -9.19 5.72
N ALA A 38 -10.61 -9.61 6.91
CA ALA A 38 -11.53 -9.86 8.02
C ALA A 38 -12.07 -8.54 8.62
N HIS A 39 -11.36 -7.44 8.38
CA HIS A 39 -11.69 -6.12 8.92
C HIS A 39 -11.90 -5.06 7.81
N ALA A 40 -11.73 -5.43 6.54
CA ALA A 40 -12.05 -4.58 5.40
C ALA A 40 -13.57 -4.62 5.15
N GLN A 41 -14.20 -3.44 5.20
CA GLN A 41 -15.62 -3.27 4.94
C GLN A 41 -15.81 -3.01 3.44
N ASP A 42 -16.65 -3.80 2.78
CA ASP A 42 -17.03 -3.66 1.36
C ASP A 42 -18.38 -2.93 1.22
N ASP A 43 -18.81 -2.21 2.25
CA ASP A 43 -20.09 -1.52 2.28
C ASP A 43 -19.98 -0.15 1.56
N HIS A 44 -20.03 -0.18 0.22
CA HIS A 44 -20.23 1.01 -0.61
C HIS A 44 -21.40 0.85 -1.59
#